data_AF-A0A963S3J5-F1
#
_entry.id   AF-A0A963S3J5-F1
#
_cell.length_a   1.000
_cell.length_b   1.000
_cell.length_c   1.000
_cell.angle_alpha   90.00
_cell.angle_beta   90.00
_cell.angle_gamma   90.00
#
_symmetry.space_group_name_H-M   'P 1'
#
loop_
_entity.id
_entity.type
_entity.pdbx_description
1 polymer ?
#
loop_
_entity_poly.entity_id
_entity_poly.type
_entity_poly.pdbx_seq_one_letter_code
_entity_poly.pdbx_strand_id
1 'polypeptide(L)' 'MMGSLQVQVWESFHEQEVATVGLHLAKNVFEVHAIALDGEALIRRKLRRSEVIRFFADLPP' A
#
# COMPACT_ATOMS: atom_id res chain seq x y z
N MET A 1 -1.40 4.99 39.07
CA MET A 1 -2.15 4.17 38.09
C MET A 1 -2.69 5.11 37.02
N MET A 2 -2.17 5.03 35.80
CA MET A 2 -2.62 5.64 34.53
C MET A 2 -1.41 6.23 33.78
N GLY A 3 -1.05 5.63 32.64
CA GLY A 3 -0.03 6.17 31.74
C GLY A 3 0.75 5.14 30.92
N SER A 4 0.11 4.08 30.41
CA SER A 4 0.79 3.07 29.57
C SER A 4 -0.05 2.67 28.37
N LEU A 5 -0.55 3.65 27.61
CA LEU A 5 -1.27 3.40 26.36
C LEU A 5 -0.73 4.18 25.16
N GLN A 6 0.32 4.99 25.32
CA GLN A 6 0.87 5.79 24.23
C GLN A 6 2.03 5.11 23.50
N VAL A 7 2.60 4.01 23.99
CA VAL A 7 3.77 3.36 23.37
C VAL A 7 3.39 2.36 22.26
N GLN A 8 2.14 1.91 22.18
CA GLN A 8 1.74 0.87 21.20
C GLN A 8 1.46 1.39 19.79
N VAL A 9 1.36 2.70 19.56
CA VAL A 9 1.02 3.26 18.24
C VAL A 9 2.27 3.59 17.41
N TRP A 10 3.44 3.71 18.03
CA TRP A 10 4.68 4.14 17.35
C TRP A 10 5.62 2.98 17.00
N GLU A 11 5.40 1.79 17.58
CA GLU A 11 6.19 0.59 17.30
C GLU A 11 5.69 -0.21 16.08
N SER A 12 4.56 0.16 15.46
CA SER A 12 3.99 -0.58 14.33
C SER A 12 4.46 -0.11 12.94
N PHE A 13 5.43 0.80 12.85
CA PHE A 13 6.09 1.11 11.58
C PHE A 13 7.13 0.03 11.26
N HIS A 14 6.68 -1.18 10.98
CA HIS A 14 7.51 -2.15 10.29
C HIS A 14 7.58 -1.78 8.81
N GLU A 15 8.77 -1.80 8.22
CA GLU A 15 8.93 -1.79 6.76
C GLU A 15 8.25 -3.05 6.22
N GLN A 16 6.96 -2.93 5.85
CA GLN A 16 6.20 -4.02 5.27
C GLN A 16 6.53 -4.10 3.79
N GLU A 17 7.09 -5.23 3.38
CA GLU A 17 7.45 -5.49 1.99
C GLU A 17 6.19 -5.78 1.16
N VAL A 18 6.11 -5.15 0.00
CA VAL A 18 5.03 -5.43 -0.96
C VAL A 18 5.25 -6.81 -1.56
N ALA A 19 4.39 -7.77 -1.19
CA ALA A 19 4.45 -9.14 -1.70
C ALA A 19 3.75 -9.30 -3.05
N THR A 20 2.64 -8.60 -3.26
CA THR A 20 1.86 -8.70 -4.49
C THR A 20 1.17 -7.39 -4.81
N VAL A 21 1.23 -7.00 -6.09
CA VAL A 21 0.51 -5.85 -6.63
C VAL A 21 -0.55 -6.34 -7.61
N GLY A 22 -1.82 -6.10 -7.28
CA GLY A 22 -2.96 -6.27 -8.18
C GLY A 22 -3.31 -4.95 -8.89
N LEU A 23 -3.56 -5.03 -10.19
CA LEU A 23 -4.02 -3.90 -11.01
C LEU A 23 -5.35 -4.27 -11.68
N HIS A 24 -6.44 -3.64 -11.24
CA HIS A 24 -7.76 -3.85 -11.83
C HIS A 24 -8.07 -2.78 -12.87
N LEU A 25 -8.50 -3.22 -14.06
CA LEU A 25 -8.87 -2.36 -15.17
C LEU A 25 -10.38 -2.06 -15.12
N ALA A 26 -10.73 -0.79 -15.00
CA ALA A 26 -12.09 -0.28 -15.24
C ALA A 26 -12.07 0.78 -16.35
N LYS A 27 -13.24 1.17 -16.87
CA LYS A 27 -13.36 2.02 -18.08
C LYS A 27 -12.45 3.25 -18.10
N ASN A 28 -12.33 3.96 -16.97
CA ASN A 28 -11.59 5.22 -16.88
C ASN A 28 -10.62 5.28 -15.68
N VAL A 29 -10.46 4.17 -14.95
CA VAL A 29 -9.68 4.14 -13.72
C VAL A 29 -8.99 2.79 -13.57
N PHE A 30 -7.77 2.83 -13.07
CA PHE A 30 -7.00 1.69 -12.62
C PHE A 30 -7.09 1.63 -11.10
N GLU A 31 -7.49 0.50 -10.53
CA GLU A 31 -7.41 0.30 -9.09
C GLU A 31 -6.19 -0.55 -8.75
N VAL A 32 -5.27 0.04 -7.99
CA VAL A 32 -4.08 -0.62 -7.48
C VAL A 32 -4.40 -1.15 -6.08
N HIS A 33 -4.06 -2.40 -5.85
CA HIS A 33 -4.07 -3.02 -4.54
C HIS A 33 -2.70 -3.66 -4.29
N ALA A 34 -1.99 -3.23 -3.24
CA ALA A 34 -0.74 -3.87 -2.81
C ALA A 34 -0.99 -4.58 -1.48
N ILE A 35 -0.52 -5.83 -1.38
CA ILE A 35 -0.64 -6.64 -0.17
C ILE A 35 0.73 -7.08 0.33
N ALA A 36 0.86 -7.17 1.65
CA ALA A 36 2.01 -7.75 2.33
C ALA A 36 1.96 -9.28 2.31
N LEU A 37 3.02 -9.93 2.78
CA LEU A 37 3.13 -11.39 2.83
C LEU A 37 2.09 -12.05 3.74
N ASP A 38 1.65 -11.36 4.79
CA ASP A 38 0.63 -11.83 5.73
C ASP A 38 -0.81 -11.55 5.25
N GLY A 39 -0.95 -10.94 4.07
CA GLY A 39 -2.23 -10.58 3.47
C GLY A 39 -2.76 -9.20 3.90
N GLU A 40 -2.00 -8.42 4.68
CA GLU A 40 -2.36 -7.04 5.00
C GLU A 40 -2.42 -6.17 3.74
N ALA A 41 -3.46 -5.34 3.62
CA ALA A 41 -3.58 -4.39 2.51
C ALA A 41 -2.73 -3.14 2.79
N LEU A 42 -1.61 -3.00 2.10
CA LEU A 42 -0.68 -1.87 2.25
C LEU A 42 -1.11 -0.64 1.44
N ILE A 43 -1.63 -0.85 0.23
CA ILE A 43 -2.03 0.23 -0.67
C ILE A 43 -3.37 -0.11 -1.30
N ARG A 44 -4.30 0.85 -1.26
CA ARG A 44 -5.49 0.84 -2.13
C ARG A 44 -5.65 2.20 -2.79
N ARG A 45 -5.45 2.27 -4.11
CA ARG A 45 -5.45 3.55 -4.82
C ARG A 45 -6.10 3.47 -6.20
N LYS A 46 -6.89 4.49 -6.53
CA LYS A 46 -7.42 4.71 -7.88
C LYS A 46 -6.48 5.64 -8.65
N LEU A 47 -6.08 5.24 -9.85
CA LEU A 47 -5.21 5.98 -10.75
C LEU A 47 -5.91 6.21 -12.09
N ARG A 48 -5.71 7.40 -12.66
CA ARG A 48 -5.95 7.67 -14.09
C ARG A 48 -4.80 7.08 -14.90
N ARG A 49 -5.03 6.86 -16.19
CA ARG A 49 -4.02 6.30 -17.11
C ARG A 49 -2.69 7.07 -17.08
N SER A 50 -2.74 8.39 -16.99
CA SER A 50 -1.55 9.26 -16.94
C SER A 50 -0.74 9.11 -15.64
N GLU A 51 -1.32 8.55 -14.59
CA GLU A 51 -0.69 8.42 -13.27
C GLU A 51 0.00 7.08 -13.07
N VAL A 52 -0.35 6.06 -13.87
CA VAL A 52 0.13 4.67 -13.71
C VAL A 52 1.66 4.59 -13.79
N ILE A 53 2.27 5.16 -14.83
CA ILE A 53 3.72 5.09 -15.03
C ILE A 53 4.47 5.76 -13.89
N ARG A 54 4.05 6.96 -13.48
CA ARG A 54 4.67 7.69 -12.38
C ARG A 54 4.51 6.95 -11.05
N PHE A 55 3.36 6.32 -10.82
CA PHE A 55 3.10 5.60 -9.58
C PHE A 55 4.02 4.40 -9.38
N PHE A 56 4.37 3.69 -10.45
CA PHE A 56 5.23 2.50 -10.40
C PHE A 56 6.71 2.77 -10.75
N ALA A 57 7.10 4.03 -10.94
CA ALA A 57 8.44 4.39 -11.43
C ALA A 57 9.57 4.02 -10.47
N ASP A 58 9.30 4.01 -9.16
CA ASP A 58 10.29 3.75 -8.11
C ASP A 58 10.27 2.29 -7.62
N LEU A 59 9.45 1.43 -8.24
CA LEU A 59 9.50 0.01 -7.92
C LEU A 59 10.78 -0.64 -8.45
N PRO A 60 11.46 -1.48 -7.65
CA PRO A 60 12.54 -2.30 -8.15
C PRO A 60 12.05 -3.27 -9.25
N PRO A 61 12.88 -3.58 -10.26
CA PRO A 61 12.53 -4.50 -11.34
C PRO A 61 12.42 -5.97 -10.91
#